data_AF-A0A948RJM0-F1
#
_entry.id   AF-A0A948RJM0-F1
#
_cell.length_a   1.000
_cell.length_b   1.000
_cell.length_c   1.000
_cell.angle_alpha   90.00
_cell.angle_beta   90.00
_cell.angle_gamma   90.00
#
_symmetry.space_group_name_H-M   'P 1'
#
loop_
_entity.id
_entity.type
_entity.pdbx_description
1 polymer ?
#
loop_
_entity_poly.entity_id
_entity_poly.type
_entity_poly.pdbx_seq_one_letter_code
_entity_poly.pdbx_strand_id
1 'polypeptide(L)' 'MAWFRAGELDRVAEYCKADVDITRRIYEFGCANGFVQYYTRLGSKQKVKVNWKC' A
#
# COMPACT_ATOMS: atom_id res chain seq x y z
N MET A 1 -6.83 -14.70 -10.32
CA MET A 1 -7.23 -13.94 -11.52
C MET A 1 -8.60 -14.42 -12.03
N ALA A 2 -9.60 -14.55 -11.14
CA ALA A 2 -10.85 -15.28 -11.46
C ALA A 2 -12.11 -14.38 -11.45
N TRP A 3 -11.94 -13.06 -11.59
CA TRP A 3 -13.02 -12.09 -11.35
C TRP A 3 -13.21 -11.08 -12.49
N PHE A 4 -12.55 -11.30 -13.63
CA PHE A 4 -12.62 -10.39 -14.79
C PHE A 4 -13.75 -10.74 -15.78
N ARG A 5 -14.40 -11.91 -15.66
CA ARG A 5 -15.36 -12.41 -16.66
C ARG A 5 -16.84 -12.25 -16.32
N ALA A 6 -17.19 -11.74 -15.13
CA ALA A 6 -18.59 -11.75 -14.65
C ALA A 6 -19.30 -10.38 -14.68
N GLY A 7 -18.67 -9.31 -15.15
CA GLY A 7 -19.32 -8.00 -15.26
C GLY A 7 -19.48 -7.22 -13.94
N GLU A 8 -18.96 -7.71 -12.82
CA GLU A 8 -18.89 -6.98 -11.54
C GLU A 8 -17.68 -6.02 -11.49
N LEU A 9 -17.59 -5.09 -12.45
CA LEU A 9 -16.52 -4.07 -12.48
C LEU A 9 -16.57 -3.11 -11.28
N ASP A 10 -17.75 -2.90 -10.68
CA ASP A 10 -17.92 -1.99 -9.55
C ASP A 10 -17.22 -2.47 -8.27
N ARG A 11 -17.23 -3.78 -7.98
CA ARG A 11 -16.59 -4.32 -6.77
C ARG A 11 -15.07 -4.37 -6.86
N VAL A 12 -14.52 -4.52 -8.07
CA VAL A 12 -13.07 -4.38 -8.31
C VAL A 12 -12.66 -2.93 -8.08
N ALA A 13 -13.46 -1.94 -8.50
CA ALA A 13 -13.14 -0.54 -8.29
C ALA A 13 -13.12 -0.14 -6.81
N GLU A 14 -14.00 -0.70 -5.97
CA GLU A 14 -14.01 -0.43 -4.53
C GLU A 14 -12.80 -1.06 -3.80
N TYR A 15 -12.45 -2.32 -4.13
CA TYR A 15 -11.25 -2.96 -3.60
C TYR A 15 -9.96 -2.29 -4.11
N CYS A 16 -9.94 -1.87 -5.38
CA CYS A 16 -8.78 -1.20 -5.97
C CYS A 16 -8.54 0.20 -5.38
N LYS A 17 -9.58 0.91 -4.93
CA LYS A 17 -9.41 2.25 -4.33
C LYS A 17 -8.75 2.22 -2.96
N ALA A 18 -9.12 1.27 -2.10
CA ALA A 18 -8.60 1.22 -0.73
C ALA A 18 -7.11 0.82 -0.70
N ASP A 19 -6.74 -0.24 -1.41
CA ASP A 19 -5.34 -0.70 -1.46
C ASP A 19 -4.43 0.32 -2.17
N VAL A 20 -4.92 0.98 -3.23
CA VAL A 20 -4.17 2.04 -3.92
C VAL A 20 -4.00 3.28 -3.04
N ASP A 21 -5.03 3.65 -2.27
CA ASP A 21 -4.93 4.77 -1.34
C ASP A 21 -3.95 4.49 -0.19
N ILE A 22 -3.98 3.28 0.37
CA ILE A 22 -3.05 2.86 1.43
C ILE A 22 -1.61 2.88 0.91
N THR A 23 -1.36 2.27 -0.26
CA THR A 23 -0.01 2.25 -0.84
C THR A 23 0.48 3.64 -1.22
N ARG A 24 -0.40 4.52 -1.73
CA ARG A 24 -0.08 5.93 -1.97
C ARG A 24 0.31 6.67 -0.69
N ARG A 25 -0.46 6.54 0.39
CA ARG A 25 -0.13 7.20 1.67
C ARG A 25 1.21 6.72 2.23
N ILE A 26 1.50 5.43 2.11
CA ILE A 26 2.79 4.86 2.49
C ILE A 26 3.90 5.47 1.63
N TYR A 27 3.68 5.56 0.31
CA TYR A 27 4.61 6.17 -0.64
C TYR A 27 4.90 7.64 -0.30
N GLU A 28 3.87 8.46 -0.15
CA GLU A 28 3.96 9.87 0.22
C GLU A 28 4.70 10.06 1.56
N PHE A 29 4.38 9.23 2.56
CA PHE A 29 5.08 9.25 3.85
C PHE A 29 6.58 8.97 3.70
N GLY A 30 6.94 7.90 2.99
CA GLY A 30 8.34 7.53 2.82
C GLY A 30 9.10 8.50 1.92
N CYS A 31 8.43 9.16 0.97
CA CYS A 31 9.00 10.25 0.19
C CYS A 31 9.29 11.50 1.03
N ALA A 32 8.34 11.91 1.87
CA ALA A 32 8.52 13.09 2.74
C ALA A 32 9.52 12.86 3.89
N ASN A 33 9.59 11.63 4.42
CA ASN A 33 10.36 11.32 5.63
C ASN A 33 11.65 10.53 5.37
N GLY A 34 11.80 9.91 4.19
CA GLY A 34 12.94 9.04 3.86
C GLY A 34 12.94 7.68 4.57
N PHE A 35 11.82 7.28 5.17
CA PHE A 35 11.67 5.97 5.82
C PHE A 35 10.21 5.52 5.90
N VAL A 36 10.01 4.21 6.08
CA VAL A 36 8.72 3.62 6.46
C VAL A 36 8.85 2.75 7.70
N GLN A 37 7.71 2.44 8.33
CA GLN A 37 7.66 1.60 9.52
C GLN A 37 6.81 0.36 9.26
N TYR A 38 7.23 -0.78 9.79
CA TYR A 38 6.50 -2.03 9.70
C TYR A 38 6.59 -2.80 11.01
N TYR A 39 5.66 -3.72 11.23
CA TYR A 39 5.69 -4.62 12.38
C TYR A 39 6.33 -5.95 11.98
N THR A 40 7.28 -6.42 12.79
CA THR A 40 7.85 -7.76 12.61
C THR A 40 6.85 -8.81 13.08
N ARG A 41 7.09 -10.07 12.72
CA ARG A 41 6.25 -11.19 13.17
C ARG A 41 6.22 -11.36 14.70
N LEU A 42 7.19 -10.77 15.41
CA LEU A 42 7.27 -10.73 16.88
C LEU A 42 6.56 -9.51 17.48
N GLY A 43 5.88 -8.68 16.66
CA GLY A 43 5.17 -7.49 17.10
C GLY A 43 6.04 -6.24 17.28
N SER A 44 7.35 -6.34 17.06
CA SER A 44 8.25 -5.19 17.20
C SER A 44 8.11 -4.25 16.02
N LYS A 45 7.93 -2.95 16.31
CA LYS A 45 7.92 -1.90 15.29
C LYS A 45 9.35 -1.63 14.82
N GLN A 46 9.59 -1.75 13.51
CA GLN A 46 10.88 -1.53 12.88
C GLN A 46 10.78 -0.42 11.84
N LYS A 47 11.90 0.26 11.60
CA LYS A 47 12.01 1.37 10.65
C LYS A 47 12.96 0.98 9.53
N VAL A 48 12.54 1.18 8.29
CA VAL A 48 13.34 0.93 7.08
C VAL A 48 13.55 2.26 6.38
N LYS A 49 14.81 2.60 6.11
CA LYS A 49 15.12 3.74 5.23
C LYS A 49 14.69 3.42 3.81
N VAL A 50 14.00 4.36 3.18
CA VAL A 50 13.61 4.24 1.77
C VAL A 50 14.26 5.34 0.98
N ASN A 51 14.69 5.01 -0.23
CA ASN A 51 15.22 5.97 -1.20
C ASN A 51 14.32 5.92 -2.43
N TRP A 52 13.10 6.42 -2.29
CA TRP A 52 12.15 6.47 -3.39
C TRP A 52 12.40 7.71 -4.23
N LYS A 53 12.25 7.55 -5.55
CA LYS A 53 12.22 8.68 -6.48
C LYS A 53 10.85 9.31 -6.42
N CYS A 54 10.72 10.26 -5.51
CA CYS A 54 9.82 11.39 -5.62
C CYS A 54 10.42 12.33 -6.69
#